data_AF-A0A520K6S9-F1
#
_entry.id   AF-A0A520K6S9-F1
#
_cell.length_a   1.000
_cell.length_b   1.000
_cell.length_c   1.000
_cell.angle_alpha   90.00
_cell.angle_beta   90.00
_cell.angle_gamma   90.00
#
_symmetry.space_group_name_H-M   'P 1'
#
loop_
_entity.id
_entity.type
_entity.pdbx_description
1 polymer ?
#
loop_
_entity_poly.entity_id
_entity_poly.type
_entity_poly.pdbx_seq_one_letter_code
_entity_poly.pdbx_strand_id
1 'polypeptide(L)'
;MIVSESVTLAGSLEGGKTGKILYEYFTDNCKITFMDVTMLAKAVDTFLMYDGSISLADAASVEIMKKHKIKKILSFDSDFDKIPEIDRIRQL
;
A
#
# COMPACT_ATOMS: atom_id res chain seq x y z
N MET A 1 -3.97 4.64 -2.63
CA MET A 1 -3.36 3.97 -3.79
C MET A 1 -3.79 2.52 -3.85
N ILE A 2 -3.47 1.70 -2.83
CA ILE A 2 -3.77 0.25 -2.80
C ILE A 2 -5.19 -0.13 -3.24
N VAL A 3 -6.25 0.42 -2.63
CA VAL A 3 -7.64 0.10 -3.03
C VAL A 3 -7.89 0.48 -4.49
N SER A 4 -7.44 1.66 -4.92
CA SER A 4 -7.62 2.14 -6.28
C SER A 4 -6.92 1.25 -7.30
N GLU A 5 -5.66 0.90 -7.06
CA GLU A 5 -4.85 0.07 -7.95
C GLU A 5 -5.38 -1.36 -8.01
N SER A 6 -5.71 -1.95 -6.86
CA SER A 6 -6.23 -3.31 -6.79
C SER A 6 -7.57 -3.44 -7.52
N VAL A 7 -8.51 -2.51 -7.28
CA VAL A 7 -9.83 -2.49 -7.93
C VAL A 7 -9.69 -2.26 -9.43
N THR A 8 -8.84 -1.32 -9.83
CA THR A 8 -8.63 -1.00 -11.25
C THR A 8 -7.98 -2.17 -11.99
N LEU A 9 -6.96 -2.80 -11.42
CA LEU A 9 -6.25 -3.93 -12.01
C LEU A 9 -7.15 -5.17 -12.11
N ALA A 10 -7.84 -5.52 -11.03
CA ALA A 10 -8.79 -6.65 -11.07
C ALA A 10 -9.92 -6.38 -12.08
N GLY A 11 -10.39 -5.13 -12.13
CA GLY A 11 -11.41 -4.71 -13.09
C GLY A 11 -10.95 -4.71 -14.54
N SER A 12 -9.68 -4.38 -14.83
CA SER A 12 -9.14 -4.39 -16.19
C SER A 12 -8.86 -5.80 -16.70
N LEU A 13 -8.56 -6.75 -15.82
CA LEU A 13 -8.32 -8.15 -16.16
C LEU A 13 -9.63 -8.96 -16.29
N GLU A 14 -10.56 -8.79 -15.36
CA GLU A 14 -11.74 -9.67 -15.21
C GLU A 14 -13.08 -8.91 -15.31
N GLY A 15 -13.04 -7.63 -15.68
CA GLY A 15 -14.21 -6.76 -15.86
C GLY A 15 -14.68 -6.02 -14.60
N GLY A 16 -15.47 -4.96 -14.80
CA GLY A 16 -15.86 -4.02 -13.73
C GLY A 16 -16.64 -4.64 -12.56
N LYS A 17 -17.32 -5.78 -12.76
CA LYS A 17 -17.99 -6.51 -11.67
C LYS A 17 -16.97 -7.04 -10.65
N THR A 18 -15.86 -7.59 -11.12
CA THR A 18 -14.78 -8.10 -10.26
C THR A 18 -14.14 -6.97 -9.46
N GLY A 19 -13.89 -5.82 -10.10
CA GLY A 19 -13.42 -4.62 -9.39
C GLY A 19 -14.38 -4.17 -8.29
N LYS A 20 -15.70 -4.17 -8.55
CA LYS A 20 -16.72 -3.82 -7.55
C LYS A 20 -16.76 -4.79 -6.37
N ILE A 21 -16.69 -6.11 -6.62
CA ILE A 21 -16.63 -7.13 -5.56
C ILE A 21 -15.41 -6.90 -4.66
N LEU A 22 -14.25 -6.60 -5.26
CA LEU A 22 -13.03 -6.35 -4.50
C LEU A 22 -13.11 -5.06 -3.66
N TYR A 23 -13.71 -4.00 -4.22
CA TYR A 23 -14.00 -2.78 -3.47
C TYR A 23 -14.89 -3.05 -2.27
N GLU A 24 -16.00 -3.77 -2.46
CA GLU A 24 -16.94 -4.14 -1.40
C GLU A 24 -16.24 -4.98 -0.32
N TYR A 25 -15.40 -5.93 -0.71
CA TYR A 25 -14.59 -6.70 0.24
C TYR A 25 -13.72 -5.80 1.12
N PHE A 26 -13.00 -4.83 0.54
CA PHE A 26 -12.16 -3.91 1.31
C PHE A 26 -12.98 -3.03 2.26
N THR A 27 -14.14 -2.51 1.84
CA THR A 27 -14.96 -1.65 2.69
C THR A 27 -15.64 -2.40 3.83
N ASP A 28 -15.98 -3.66 3.61
CA ASP A 28 -16.73 -4.46 4.59
C ASP A 28 -15.81 -5.16 5.59
N ASN A 29 -14.59 -5.52 5.17
CA ASN A 29 -13.70 -6.40 5.94
C ASN A 29 -12.36 -5.77 6.33
N CYS A 30 -12.01 -4.59 5.83
CA CYS A 30 -10.73 -3.97 6.09
C CYS A 30 -10.86 -2.57 6.71
N LYS A 31 -9.88 -2.20 7.54
CA LYS A 31 -9.72 -0.82 7.97
C LYS A 31 -9.05 -0.02 6.86
N ILE A 32 -9.80 0.86 6.20
CA ILE A 32 -9.28 1.76 5.18
C ILE A 32 -8.71 3.02 5.84
N THR A 33 -7.44 3.32 5.53
CA THR A 33 -6.78 4.56 5.96
C THR A 33 -6.68 5.52 4.78
N PHE A 34 -7.16 6.75 4.98
CA PHE A 34 -7.04 7.82 4.00
C PHE A 34 -5.76 8.63 4.25
N MET A 35 -5.11 9.04 3.17
CA MET A 35 -3.93 9.89 3.21
C MET A 35 -4.37 11.36 3.25
N ASP A 36 -3.85 12.12 4.20
CA ASP A 36 -3.97 13.57 4.23
C ASP A 36 -2.69 14.24 3.68
N VAL A 37 -2.72 15.56 3.52
CA VAL A 37 -1.58 16.33 2.99
C VAL A 37 -0.32 16.21 3.87
N THR A 38 -0.48 16.04 5.19
CA THR A 38 0.65 15.91 6.11
C THR A 38 1.32 14.54 5.98
N MET A 39 0.53 13.49 5.74
CA MET A 39 1.03 12.16 5.44
C MET A 39 1.71 12.12 4.08
N LEU A 40 1.14 12.81 3.08
CA LEU A 40 1.74 12.91 1.75
C LEU A 40 3.13 13.58 1.81
N ALA A 41 3.28 14.65 2.58
CA ALA A 41 4.58 15.31 2.76
C ALA A 41 5.63 14.33 3.33
N LYS A 42 5.29 13.57 4.37
CA LYS A 42 6.17 12.54 4.94
C LYS A 42 6.49 11.41 3.95
N ALA A 43 5.51 11.04 3.13
CA ALA A 43 5.71 10.03 2.10
C ALA A 43 6.72 10.52 1.04
N VAL A 44 6.69 11.81 0.68
CA VAL A 44 7.69 12.40 -0.23
C VAL A 44 9.08 12.42 0.41
N ASP A 45 9.19 12.76 1.69
CA ASP A 45 10.48 12.71 2.41
C ASP A 45 11.04 11.27 2.46
N THR A 46 10.15 10.28 2.68
CA THR A 46 10.53 8.86 2.67
C THR A 46 10.92 8.40 1.27
N PHE A 47 10.17 8.79 0.24
CA PHE A 47 10.51 8.51 -1.15
C PHE A 47 11.91 9.04 -1.50
N LEU A 48 12.24 10.26 -1.06
CA LEU A 48 13.56 10.85 -1.22
C LEU A 48 14.64 10.12 -0.40
N MET A 49 14.33 9.70 0.83
CA MET A 49 15.25 8.93 1.67
C MET A 49 15.72 7.63 1.00
N TYR A 50 14.86 7.01 0.19
CA TYR A 50 15.19 5.83 -0.61
C TYR A 50 15.65 6.16 -2.03
N ASP A 51 15.94 7.42 -2.33
CA ASP A 51 16.40 7.92 -3.65
C ASP A 51 15.51 7.44 -4.81
N GLY A 52 14.19 7.41 -4.59
CA GLY A 52 13.22 6.95 -5.56
C GLY A 52 13.27 5.45 -5.89
N SER A 53 14.03 4.65 -5.14
CA SER A 53 14.10 3.20 -5.32
C SER A 53 12.88 2.43 -4.83
N ILE A 54 11.88 3.12 -4.27
CA ILE A 54 10.52 2.63 -3.98
C ILE A 54 9.52 3.64 -4.53
N SER A 55 8.29 3.22 -4.83
CA SER A 55 7.27 4.15 -5.32
C SER A 55 6.78 5.12 -4.22
N LEU A 56 6.17 6.24 -4.60
CA LEU A 56 5.51 7.13 -3.63
C LEU A 56 4.35 6.44 -2.90
N ALA A 57 3.68 5.48 -3.55
CA ALA A 57 2.63 4.68 -2.93
C ALA A 57 3.18 3.76 -1.83
N ASP A 58 4.37 3.17 -2.05
CA ASP A 58 5.05 2.34 -1.06
C ASP A 58 5.59 3.19 0.08
N ALA A 59 6.22 4.33 -0.24
CA ALA A 59 6.66 5.30 0.77
C ALA A 59 5.50 5.78 1.65
N ALA A 60 4.31 6.01 1.07
CA ALA A 60 3.13 6.35 1.86
C ALA A 60 2.62 5.17 2.71
N SER A 61 2.70 3.94 2.20
CA SER A 61 2.36 2.73 2.96
C SER A 61 3.27 2.58 4.17
N VAL A 62 4.57 2.86 4.03
CA VAL A 62 5.56 2.87 5.11
C VAL A 62 5.20 3.89 6.19
N GLU A 63 4.86 5.12 5.82
CA GLU A 63 4.49 6.16 6.78
C GLU A 63 3.18 5.84 7.51
N ILE A 64 2.20 5.24 6.83
CA ILE A 64 0.97 4.73 7.45
C ILE A 64 1.29 3.61 8.45
N MET A 65 2.17 2.68 8.08
CA MET A 65 2.61 1.57 8.92
C MET A 65 3.34 2.08 10.17
N LYS A 66 4.28 3.02 10.03
CA LYS A 66 4.95 3.69 11.15
C LYS A 66 3.96 4.37 12.10
N LYS A 67 3.01 5.16 11.56
CA LYS A 67 1.96 5.84 12.35
C LYS A 67 1.14 4.85 13.18
N HIS A 68 0.88 3.66 12.65
CA HIS A 68 0.06 2.63 13.31
C HIS A 68 0.89 1.54 14.02
N LYS A 69 2.22 1.68 14.05
CA LYS A 69 3.15 0.68 14.61
C LYS A 69 2.98 -0.71 14.00
N ILE A 70 2.62 -0.78 12.72
CA ILE A 70 2.49 -2.03 11.96
C ILE A 70 3.88 -2.38 11.43
N LYS A 71 4.36 -3.58 11.73
CA LYS A 71 5.69 -4.06 11.33
C LYS A 71 5.68 -5.14 10.25
N LYS A 72 4.50 -5.65 9.88
CA LYS A 72 4.38 -6.74 8.91
C LYS A 72 3.50 -6.31 7.75
N ILE A 73 3.91 -6.63 6.54
CA ILE A 73 3.15 -6.37 5.33
C ILE A 73 2.99 -7.64 4.50
N LEU A 74 1.79 -7.88 3.97
CA LEU A 74 1.58 -8.85 2.91
C LEU A 74 1.72 -8.09 1.58
N SER A 75 2.78 -8.37 0.84
CA SER A 75 3.02 -7.76 -0.47
C SER A 75 3.83 -8.71 -1.36
N PHE A 76 3.51 -8.72 -2.64
CA PHE A 76 4.33 -9.39 -3.65
C PHE A 76 5.54 -8.56 -4.07
N ASP A 77 5.54 -7.26 -3.76
CA ASP A 77 6.63 -6.36 -4.09
C ASP A 77 7.82 -6.52 -3.14
N SER A 78 8.97 -6.88 -3.68
CA SER A 78 10.22 -7.01 -2.94
C SER A 78 10.82 -5.67 -2.53
N ASP A 79 10.31 -4.54 -3.02
CA ASP A 79 10.80 -3.22 -2.63
C ASP A 79 10.65 -2.95 -1.13
N PHE A 80 9.66 -3.57 -0.48
CA PHE A 80 9.54 -3.54 0.98
C PHE A 80 10.68 -4.25 1.72
N ASP A 81 11.40 -5.18 1.06
CA ASP A 81 12.58 -5.83 1.66
C ASP A 81 13.76 -4.84 1.83
N LYS A 82 13.70 -3.66 1.18
CA LYS A 82 14.67 -2.57 1.37
C LYS A 82 14.46 -1.80 2.69
N ILE A 83 13.36 -2.04 3.40
CA ILE A 83 12.89 -1.22 4.51
C ILE A 83 13.11 -1.96 5.85
N PRO A 84 14.12 -1.60 6.64
CA PRO A 84 14.57 -2.43 7.77
C PRO A 84 13.53 -2.64 8.88
N GLU A 85 12.58 -1.70 9.03
CA GLU A 85 11.56 -1.76 10.09
C GLU A 85 10.31 -2.58 9.71
N ILE A 86 10.26 -3.10 8.48
CA ILE A 86 9.10 -3.81 7.92
C ILE A 86 9.50 -5.22 7.51
N ASP A 87 8.80 -6.21 8.06
CA ASP A 87 8.90 -7.60 7.68
C ASP A 87 7.84 -7.91 6.60
N ARG A 88 8.30 -8.22 5.38
CA ARG A 88 7.42 -8.72 4.33
C ARG A 88 7.07 -10.18 4.57
N ILE A 89 5.78 -10.46 4.75
CA ILE A 89 5.26 -11.82 4.87
C ILE A 89 5.32 -12.47 3.49
N ARG A 90 6.08 -13.55 3.37
CA ARG A 90 6.11 -14.40 2.19
C ARG A 90 5.05 -15.50 2.37
N GLN A 91 4.05 -15.55 1.52
CA GLN A 91 3.22 -16.76 1.42
C GLN A 91 4.05 -17.84 0.71
N LEU A 92 4.00 -19.06 1.27
CA LEU A 92 4.53 -20.28 0.69
C LEU A 92 3.73 -20.69 -0.54
#